data_AF-A0AAD9XDA5-F1
#
_entry.id   AF-A0AAD9XDA5-F1
#
_cell.length_a   1.000
_cell.length_b   1.000
_cell.length_c   1.000
_cell.angle_alpha   90.00
_cell.angle_beta   90.00
_cell.angle_gamma   90.00
#
_symmetry.space_group_name_H-M   'P 1'
#
loop_
_entity.id
_entity.type
_entity.pdbx_description
1 polymer ?
#
loop_
_entity_poly.entity_id
_entity_poly.type
_entity_poly.pdbx_seq_one_letter_code
_entity_poly.pdbx_strand_id
1 'polypeptide(L)'
;LLYDELKENEMDDQFGFINPASVSLSSGLANTKRYIETSRMVVKSLENAYQSRYVFIPYNPRYHWILVVIDMLNMQIYYLDSLNGETDEYCEYIESILIRSA
;
A
#
# COMPACT_ATOMS: atom_id res chain seq x y z
N LEU A 1 19.25 -2.22 -9.60
CA LEU A 1 18.02 -1.59 -9.07
C LEU A 1 17.66 -2.26 -7.74
N LEU A 2 16.75 -1.70 -6.93
CA LEU A 2 16.36 -2.34 -5.65
C LEU A 2 15.96 -3.81 -5.83
N TYR A 3 15.18 -4.13 -6.86
CA TYR A 3 14.80 -5.50 -7.17
C TYR A 3 16.01 -6.42 -7.44
N ASP A 4 17.00 -5.94 -8.20
CA ASP A 4 18.20 -6.72 -8.49
C ASP A 4 18.99 -6.98 -7.20
N GLU A 5 19.13 -5.97 -6.34
CA GLU A 5 19.81 -6.08 -5.05
C GLU A 5 19.11 -7.10 -4.13
N LEU A 6 17.78 -7.05 -4.06
CA LEU A 6 16.99 -8.00 -3.27
C LEU A 6 17.16 -9.43 -3.78
N LYS A 7 17.19 -9.59 -5.11
CA LYS A 7 17.35 -10.90 -5.75
C LYS A 7 18.76 -11.46 -5.57
N GLU A 8 19.79 -10.61 -5.69
CA GLU A 8 21.19 -10.99 -5.45
C GLU A 8 21.43 -11.44 -3.99
N ASN A 9 20.66 -10.90 -3.05
CA ASN A 9 20.74 -11.25 -1.63
C ASN A 9 19.72 -12.34 -1.19
N GLU A 10 18.98 -12.96 -2.12
CA GLU A 10 17.95 -13.97 -1.82
C GLU A 10 16.87 -13.48 -0.84
N MET A 11 16.45 -12.21 -0.99
CA MET A 11 15.45 -11.57 -0.14
C MET A 11 14.18 -11.17 -0.93
N ASP A 12 14.07 -11.52 -2.21
CA ASP A 12 12.97 -11.07 -3.08
C ASP A 12 11.61 -11.64 -2.68
N ASP A 13 11.57 -12.74 -1.93
CA ASP A 13 10.36 -13.32 -1.34
C ASP A 13 9.85 -12.55 -0.11
N GLN A 14 10.75 -11.89 0.64
CA GLN A 14 10.42 -11.14 1.85
C GLN A 14 9.67 -9.84 1.56
N PHE A 15 9.68 -9.34 0.33
CA PHE A 15 9.13 -8.04 -0.04
C PHE A 15 8.06 -8.13 -1.13
N GLY A 16 6.84 -7.76 -0.79
CA GLY A 16 5.72 -7.63 -1.70
C GLY A 16 5.58 -6.18 -2.18
N PHE A 17 5.18 -6.00 -3.44
CA PHE A 17 4.98 -4.66 -4.01
C PHE A 17 3.57 -4.55 -4.59
N ILE A 18 2.82 -3.53 -4.16
CA ILE A 18 1.50 -3.22 -4.71
C ILE A 18 1.61 -2.11 -5.73
N ASN A 19 0.98 -2.30 -6.89
CA ASN A 19 0.92 -1.27 -7.92
C ASN A 19 0.11 -0.06 -7.41
N PRO A 20 0.64 1.17 -7.46
CA PRO A 20 -0.07 2.37 -7.03
C PRO A 20 -1.41 2.61 -7.74
N ALA A 21 -1.58 2.14 -8.97
CA ALA A 21 -2.86 2.24 -9.69
C ALA A 21 -3.99 1.44 -9.02
N SER A 22 -3.65 0.41 -8.23
CA SER A 22 -4.62 -0.42 -7.49
C SER A 22 -5.14 0.26 -6.21
N VAL A 23 -4.43 1.27 -5.70
CA VAL A 23 -4.76 2.01 -4.46
C VAL A 23 -5.14 3.47 -4.70
N SER A 24 -4.85 4.00 -5.90
CA SER A 24 -5.14 5.39 -6.24
C SER A 24 -6.60 5.57 -6.63
N LEU A 25 -7.34 6.37 -5.88
CA LEU A 25 -8.58 6.95 -6.36
C LEU A 25 -8.21 8.07 -7.35
N SER A 26 -8.51 7.88 -8.64
CA SER A 26 -8.45 9.01 -9.57
C SER A 26 -9.41 10.11 -9.07
N SER A 27 -8.82 11.27 -8.82
CA SER A 27 -9.43 12.49 -8.28
C SER A 27 -10.90 12.70 -8.65
N GLY A 28 -11.78 12.80 -7.64
CA GLY A 28 -12.99 13.63 -7.73
C GLY A 28 -14.33 13.00 -7.34
N LEU A 29 -14.53 11.69 -7.39
CA LEU A 29 -15.80 11.06 -6.96
C LEU A 29 -15.57 9.67 -6.37
N ALA A 30 -15.33 9.61 -5.06
CA ALA A 30 -15.45 8.37 -4.30
C ALA A 30 -16.94 8.03 -4.14
N ASN A 31 -17.53 7.34 -5.12
CA ASN A 31 -18.80 6.65 -4.87
C ASN A 31 -18.51 5.29 -4.20
N THR A 32 -19.46 4.80 -3.40
CA THR A 32 -19.32 3.55 -2.62
C THR A 32 -18.91 2.36 -3.47
N LYS A 33 -19.31 2.32 -4.75
CA LYS A 33 -18.96 1.26 -5.70
C LYS A 33 -17.46 1.24 -6.01
N ARG A 34 -16.86 2.40 -6.28
CA ARG A 34 -15.42 2.52 -6.60
C ARG A 34 -14.54 2.25 -5.39
N TYR A 35 -15.02 2.59 -4.19
CA TYR A 35 -14.39 2.19 -2.93
C TYR A 35 -14.32 0.66 -2.80
N ILE A 36 -15.44 -0.03 -3.03
CA ILE A 36 -15.50 -1.50 -2.97
C ILE A 36 -14.59 -2.14 -4.02
N GLU A 37 -14.56 -1.62 -5.25
CA GLU A 37 -13.67 -2.11 -6.30
C GLU A 37 -12.20 -1.92 -5.96
N THR A 38 -11.82 -0.76 -5.42
CA THR A 38 -10.46 -0.46 -4.96
C THR A 38 -10.06 -1.38 -3.81
N SER A 39 -10.91 -1.50 -2.78
CA SER A 39 -10.71 -2.44 -1.67
C SER A 39 -10.50 -3.87 -2.17
N ARG A 40 -11.33 -4.37 -3.10
CA ARG A 40 -11.13 -5.70 -3.69
C ARG A 40 -9.82 -5.85 -4.44
N MET A 41 -9.37 -4.83 -5.17
CA MET A 41 -8.08 -4.86 -5.87
C MET A 41 -6.91 -4.86 -4.90
N VAL A 42 -7.03 -4.13 -3.79
CA VAL A 42 -6.04 -4.12 -2.71
C VAL A 42 -5.99 -5.46 -2.01
N VAL A 43 -7.14 -6.05 -1.63
CA VAL A 43 -7.23 -7.42 -1.08
C VAL A 43 -6.52 -8.41 -1.99
N LYS A 44 -6.88 -8.43 -3.27
CA LYS A 44 -6.29 -9.38 -4.23
C LYS A 44 -4.78 -9.19 -4.37
N SER A 45 -4.31 -7.94 -4.31
CA SER A 45 -2.88 -7.64 -4.36
C SER A 45 -2.17 -8.07 -3.07
N LEU A 46 -2.82 -7.92 -1.91
CA LEU A 46 -2.33 -8.40 -0.62
C LEU A 46 -2.33 -9.91 -0.52
N GLU A 47 -3.34 -10.61 -1.03
CA GLU A 47 -3.37 -12.08 -1.10
C GLU A 47 -2.17 -12.62 -1.90
N ASN A 48 -1.85 -11.98 -3.03
CA ASN A 48 -0.68 -12.33 -3.82
C ASN A 48 0.64 -11.99 -3.10
N ALA A 49 0.63 -10.95 -2.26
CA ALA A 49 1.78 -10.51 -1.47
C ALA A 49 1.82 -11.13 -0.06
N TYR A 50 0.87 -12.01 0.30
CA TYR A 50 0.68 -12.48 1.68
C TYR A 50 1.85 -13.31 2.19
N GLN A 51 2.60 -13.92 1.28
CA GLN A 51 3.80 -14.68 1.61
C GLN A 51 4.99 -13.78 1.94
N SER A 52 4.92 -12.49 1.61
CA SER A 52 5.97 -11.52 1.90
C SER A 52 5.85 -10.98 3.32
N ARG A 53 7.00 -10.81 3.98
CA ARG A 53 7.08 -10.21 5.32
C ARG A 53 6.70 -8.74 5.32
N TYR A 54 7.17 -8.00 4.33
CA TYR A 54 6.91 -6.57 4.18
C TYR A 54 6.20 -6.31 2.86
N VAL A 55 5.10 -5.54 2.89
CA VAL A 55 4.39 -5.12 1.68
C VAL A 55 4.53 -3.62 1.51
N PHE A 56 5.09 -3.20 0.37
CA PHE A 56 5.27 -1.81 -0.01
C PHE A 56 4.14 -1.33 -0.92
N ILE A 57 3.53 -0.22 -0.55
CA ILE A 57 2.41 0.38 -1.26
C ILE A 57 2.71 1.86 -1.50
N PRO A 58 3.16 2.24 -2.71
CA PRO A 58 3.23 3.65 -3.08
C PRO A 58 1.82 4.22 -3.18
N TYR A 59 1.56 5.33 -2.49
CA TYR A 59 0.26 5.99 -2.48
C TYR A 59 0.40 7.47 -2.86
N ASN A 60 -0.45 7.93 -3.78
CA ASN A 60 -0.47 9.31 -4.25
C ASN A 60 -1.88 9.89 -4.16
N PRO A 61 -2.26 10.47 -3.01
CA PRO A 61 -3.60 11.01 -2.81
C PRO A 61 -3.82 12.31 -3.60
N ARG A 62 -2.85 13.23 -3.58
CA ARG A 62 -3.00 14.61 -4.09
C ARG A 62 -1.68 15.19 -4.61
N TYR A 63 -1.03 14.49 -5.53
CA TYR A 63 0.25 14.87 -6.16
C TYR A 63 1.47 14.81 -5.23
N HIS A 64 1.35 14.07 -4.14
CA HIS A 64 2.43 13.81 -3.19
C HIS A 64 2.55 12.32 -2.98
N TRP A 65 3.75 11.76 -3.09
CA TRP A 65 3.97 10.33 -2.90
C TRP A 65 4.34 10.06 -1.45
N ILE A 66 3.55 9.21 -0.82
CA ILE A 66 3.90 8.57 0.44
C ILE A 66 4.10 7.07 0.20
N LEU A 67 4.95 6.44 1.00
CA LEU A 67 5.14 5.00 0.97
C LEU A 67 4.52 4.40 2.23
N VAL A 68 3.50 3.56 2.03
CA VAL A 68 2.91 2.76 3.10
C VAL A 68 3.64 1.42 3.12
N VAL A 69 4.06 1.00 4.31
CA VAL A 69 4.73 -0.28 4.53
C VAL A 69 3.91 -1.09 5.52
N ILE A 70 3.47 -2.27 5.12
CA ILE A 70 2.80 -3.21 6.00
C ILE A 70 3.81 -4.27 6.43
N ASP A 71 4.07 -4.37 7.72
CA ASP A 71 4.77 -5.50 8.32
C ASP A 71 3.74 -6.60 8.61
N MET A 72 3.71 -7.62 7.74
CA MET A 72 2.77 -8.73 7.81
C MET A 72 3.02 -9.65 9.01
N LEU A 73 4.23 -9.65 9.56
CA LEU A 73 4.57 -10.44 10.74
C LEU A 73 4.03 -9.78 12.02
N ASN A 74 4.23 -8.47 12.15
CA ASN A 74 3.83 -7.72 13.33
C ASN A 74 2.44 -7.06 13.20
N MET A 75 1.81 -7.15 12.03
CA MET A 75 0.55 -6.48 11.70
C MET A 75 0.60 -4.97 11.98
N GLN A 76 1.75 -4.35 11.65
CA GLN A 76 1.99 -2.91 11.83
C GLN A 76 2.05 -2.20 10.48
N ILE A 77 1.55 -0.97 10.44
CA ILE A 77 1.59 -0.10 9.27
C ILE A 77 2.52 1.06 9.57
N TYR A 78 3.47 1.31 8.68
CA TYR A 78 4.38 2.44 8.72
C TYR A 78 4.13 3.36 7.53
N TYR A 79 4.31 4.66 7.75
CA TYR A 79 4.19 5.67 6.73
C TYR A 79 5.51 6.40 6.59
N LEU A 80 6.04 6.43 5.36
CA LEU A 80 7.24 7.17 5.00
C LEU A 80 6.80 8.35 4.14
N ASP A 81 6.83 9.54 4.74
CA ASP A 81 6.59 10.82 4.07
C ASP A 81 7.90 11.63 4.01
N SER A 82 8.35 11.94 2.80
CA SER A 82 9.58 12.71 2.56
C SER A 82 9.42 14.22 2.77
N LEU A 83 8.19 14.74 2.82
CA LEU A 83 7.90 16.17 2.98
C LEU A 83 7.52 16.55 4.41
N ASN A 84 7.51 15.62 5.36
CA ASN A 84 7.05 15.83 6.74
C ASN A 84 5.67 16.51 6.80
N GLY A 85 4.76 16.16 5.87
CA GLY A 85 3.42 16.74 5.82
C GLY A 85 2.50 16.19 6.92
N GLU A 86 1.33 16.79 7.09
CA GLU A 86 0.25 16.21 7.92
C GLU A 86 -0.20 14.89 7.27
N THR A 87 0.34 13.78 7.77
CA THR A 87 0.08 12.42 7.26
C THR A 87 -1.28 11.86 7.69
N ASP A 88 -1.89 12.43 8.72
CA ASP A 88 -3.01 11.82 9.45
C ASP A 88 -4.24 11.56 8.56
N GLU A 89 -4.66 12.52 7.73
CA GLU A 89 -5.83 12.35 6.84
C GLU A 89 -5.64 11.22 5.81
N TYR A 90 -4.41 11.03 5.33
CA TYR A 90 -4.08 10.00 4.34
C TYR A 90 -3.93 8.61 4.96
N CYS A 91 -3.43 8.55 6.20
CA CYS A 91 -3.29 7.32 6.95
C CYS A 91 -4.65 6.70 7.24
N GLU A 92 -5.61 7.49 7.73
CA GLU A 92 -6.97 7.03 8.05
C GLU A 92 -7.68 6.40 6.84
N TYR A 93 -7.50 6.98 5.64
CA TYR A 93 -8.10 6.43 4.42
C TYR A 93 -7.52 5.06 4.05
N ILE A 94 -6.19 4.93 4.05
CA ILE A 94 -5.52 3.66 3.74
C ILE A 94 -5.85 2.60 4.80
N GLU A 95 -5.83 2.95 6.08
CA GLU A 95 -6.26 2.06 7.16
C GLU A 95 -7.71 1.60 6.97
N SER A 96 -8.61 2.50 6.56
CA SER A 96 -10.01 2.14 6.32
C SER A 96 -10.17 1.12 5.18
N ILE A 97 -9.35 1.22 4.13
CA ILE A 97 -9.32 0.23 3.05
C ILE A 97 -8.78 -1.08 3.60
N LEU A 98 -7.64 -1.07 4.29
CA LEU A 98 -6.94 -2.28 4.73
C LEU A 98 -7.73 -3.05 5.80
N ILE A 99 -8.31 -2.37 6.79
CA ILE A 99 -9.10 -2.98 7.87
C ILE A 99 -10.39 -3.61 7.36
N ARG A 100 -11.07 -2.96 6.40
CA ARG A 100 -12.36 -3.47 5.85
C ARG A 100 -12.17 -4.50 4.73
N SER A 101 -10.93 -4.74 4.36
CA SER A 101 -10.49 -5.70 3.34
C SER A 101 -10.15 -7.07 3.93
N ALA A 102 -9.91 -7.16 5.25
CA ALA A 102 -9.73 -8.38 6.02
C ALA A 102 -11.07 -8.94 6.53
#